data_AF-A0A963LFT1-F1
#
_entry.id   AF-A0A963LFT1-F1
#
_cell.length_a   1.000
_cell.length_b   1.000
_cell.length_c   1.000
_cell.angle_alpha   90.00
_cell.angle_beta   90.00
_cell.angle_gamma   90.00
#
_symmetry.space_group_name_H-M   'P 1'
#
loop_
_entity.id
_entity.type
_entity.pdbx_description
1 polymer ?
#
loop_
_entity_poly.entity_id
_entity_poly.type
_entity_poly.pdbx_seq_one_letter_code
_entity_poly.pdbx_strand_id
1 'polypeptide(L)'
;MNPILNRISIATLLVAACALPLGAAAQNSDNKRALAVKLAQIQQKNDGDAMAEQLTASAVQPLIADWSQKLDESVPPAKQKDVRDKLDQELKKFSESTFKTIQGQTSKGAEAALVPIFMEKLSEDELKTIIAYLESPAAAKFQSLGPDATNAWAKKVIDATRPSVKSGADSFNAAAARIVGASGGANGKK
;
A
#
# COMPACT_ATOMS: atom_id res chain seq x y z
N MET A 1 -60.05 33.56 67.72
CA MET A 1 -59.61 32.51 68.67
C MET A 1 -58.47 31.72 68.04
N ASN A 2 -57.39 31.45 68.77
CA ASN A 2 -56.46 30.33 68.49
C ASN A 2 -56.81 29.17 69.44
N PRO A 3 -56.77 27.89 68.99
CA PRO A 3 -55.72 26.93 69.43
C PRO A 3 -55.42 25.80 68.39
N ILE A 4 -54.40 24.91 68.45
CA ILE A 4 -53.03 24.88 69.04
C ILE A 4 -52.22 23.73 68.37
N LEU A 5 -50.97 23.96 67.91
CA LEU A 5 -49.96 22.94 67.47
C LEU A 5 -50.40 22.02 66.28
N ASN A 6 -49.58 21.22 65.56
CA ASN A 6 -48.31 20.56 65.87
C ASN A 6 -47.56 20.05 64.60
N ARG A 7 -46.30 19.61 64.78
CA ARG A 7 -45.49 18.69 63.95
C ARG A 7 -44.81 19.20 62.68
N ILE A 8 -43.59 19.72 62.93
CA ILE A 8 -42.41 19.61 62.07
C ILE A 8 -42.33 18.22 61.42
N SER A 9 -42.09 18.19 60.11
CA SER A 9 -41.46 17.05 59.43
C SER A 9 -40.54 17.59 58.34
N ILE A 10 -39.24 17.62 58.67
CA ILE A 10 -38.18 18.01 57.73
C ILE A 10 -37.96 16.83 56.78
N ALA A 11 -38.52 16.91 55.59
CA ALA A 11 -38.19 16.03 54.47
C ALA A 11 -37.31 16.80 53.49
N THR A 12 -36.01 16.90 53.79
CA THR A 12 -35.03 17.51 52.89
C THR A 12 -34.86 16.62 51.66
N LEU A 13 -35.60 16.90 50.60
CA LEU A 13 -35.50 16.18 49.33
C LEU A 13 -34.19 16.58 48.62
N LEU A 14 -33.09 15.90 48.95
CA LEU A 14 -31.81 16.11 48.30
C LEU A 14 -31.84 15.45 46.91
N VAL A 15 -32.38 16.17 45.91
CA VAL A 15 -32.29 15.77 44.50
C VAL A 15 -30.84 15.95 44.05
N ALA A 16 -30.04 14.90 44.24
CA ALA A 16 -28.73 14.78 43.62
C ALA A 16 -28.94 14.65 42.10
N ALA A 17 -28.85 15.78 41.40
CA ALA A 17 -28.88 15.80 39.94
C ALA A 17 -27.60 15.14 39.41
N CYS A 18 -27.69 13.84 39.11
CA CYS A 18 -26.70 13.13 38.31
C CYS A 18 -26.70 13.69 36.89
N ALA A 19 -25.96 14.78 36.69
CA ALA A 19 -25.60 15.28 35.37
C ALA A 19 -24.70 14.24 34.69
N LEU A 20 -25.32 13.33 33.93
CA LEU A 20 -24.60 12.37 33.10
C LEU A 20 -23.67 13.13 32.14
N PRO A 21 -22.38 12.76 32.03
CA PRO A 21 -21.41 13.47 31.19
C PRO A 21 -21.57 13.08 29.70
N LEU A 22 -22.77 13.28 29.15
CA LEU A 22 -23.12 13.00 27.76
C LEU A 22 -22.25 13.80 26.77
N GLY A 23 -21.76 14.98 27.17
CA GLY A 23 -20.83 15.77 26.37
C GLY A 23 -19.44 15.15 26.20
N ALA A 24 -18.89 14.50 27.24
CA ALA A 24 -17.53 13.97 27.20
C ALA A 24 -17.41 12.76 26.26
N ALA A 25 -18.42 11.88 26.24
CA ALA A 25 -18.46 10.74 25.33
C ALA A 25 -18.62 11.18 23.86
N ALA A 26 -19.45 12.20 23.59
CA ALA A 26 -19.62 12.77 22.26
C ALA A 26 -18.32 13.44 21.77
N GLN A 27 -17.72 14.33 22.57
CA GLN A 27 -16.47 15.01 22.22
C GLN A 27 -15.32 14.04 21.94
N ASN A 28 -15.16 12.98 22.74
CA ASN A 28 -14.14 11.96 22.46
C ASN A 28 -14.41 11.20 21.15
N SER A 29 -15.68 10.93 20.81
CA SER A 29 -16.01 10.28 19.55
C SER A 29 -15.72 11.16 18.32
N ASP A 30 -15.90 12.48 18.44
CA ASP A 30 -15.60 13.45 17.38
C ASP A 30 -14.09 13.67 17.22
N ASN A 31 -13.34 13.78 18.34
CA ASN A 31 -11.88 13.87 18.34
C ASN A 31 -11.22 12.66 17.66
N LYS A 32 -11.64 11.46 18.06
CA LYS A 32 -11.18 10.20 17.46
C LYS A 32 -11.50 10.14 15.96
N ARG A 33 -12.69 10.60 15.55
CA ARG A 33 -13.08 10.68 14.13
C ARG A 33 -12.18 11.64 13.36
N ALA A 34 -11.90 12.84 13.87
CA ALA A 34 -11.02 13.80 13.21
C ALA A 34 -9.60 13.24 12.99
N LEU A 35 -9.08 12.49 13.97
CA LEU A 35 -7.79 11.79 13.84
C LEU A 35 -7.85 10.65 12.80
N ALA A 36 -8.92 9.84 12.80
CA ALA A 36 -9.11 8.79 11.79
C ALA A 36 -9.20 9.36 10.36
N VAL A 37 -9.90 10.50 10.18
CA VAL A 37 -9.95 11.24 8.90
C VAL A 37 -8.57 11.72 8.49
N LYS A 38 -7.81 12.32 9.41
CA LYS A 38 -6.44 12.77 9.12
C LYS A 38 -5.51 11.61 8.73
N LEU A 39 -5.62 10.45 9.41
CA LEU A 39 -4.84 9.26 9.04
C LEU A 39 -5.24 8.72 7.66
N ALA A 40 -6.53 8.72 7.32
CA ALA A 40 -7.02 8.33 5.99
C ALA A 40 -6.50 9.26 4.88
N GLN A 41 -6.39 10.57 5.15
CA GLN A 41 -5.80 11.54 4.22
C GLN A 41 -4.28 11.33 4.04
N ILE A 42 -3.55 11.04 5.13
CA ILE A 42 -2.11 10.69 5.04
C ILE A 42 -1.93 9.42 4.19
N GLN A 43 -2.75 8.39 4.44
CA GLN A 43 -2.72 7.14 3.69
C GLN A 43 -3.06 7.34 2.21
N GLN A 44 -4.07 8.15 1.90
CA GLN A 44 -4.44 8.51 0.52
C GLN A 44 -3.31 9.25 -0.19
N LYS A 45 -2.62 10.18 0.50
CA LYS A 45 -1.51 10.95 -0.07
C LYS A 45 -0.27 10.09 -0.35
N ASN A 46 0.04 9.14 0.53
CA ASN A 46 1.24 8.31 0.41
C ASN A 46 1.06 7.20 -0.64
N ASP A 47 -0.07 6.50 -0.63
CA ASP A 47 -0.24 5.26 -1.37
C ASP A 47 -1.28 5.37 -2.51
N GLY A 48 -2.00 6.49 -2.62
CA GLY A 48 -3.12 6.66 -3.56
C GLY A 48 -2.72 6.63 -5.03
N ASP A 49 -1.60 7.26 -5.40
CA ASP A 49 -1.12 7.25 -6.78
C ASP A 49 -0.58 5.87 -7.18
N ALA A 50 0.22 5.22 -6.32
CA ALA A 50 0.70 3.86 -6.56
C ALA A 50 -0.44 2.84 -6.67
N MET A 51 -1.49 2.98 -5.85
CA MET A 51 -2.72 2.18 -5.97
C MET A 51 -3.45 2.45 -7.29
N ALA A 52 -3.53 3.71 -7.74
CA ALA A 52 -4.14 4.06 -9.02
C ALA A 52 -3.33 3.50 -10.21
N GLU A 53 -2.00 3.52 -10.16
CA GLU A 53 -1.11 2.89 -11.14
C GLU A 53 -1.33 1.38 -11.19
N GLN A 54 -1.32 0.69 -10.05
CA GLN A 54 -1.53 -0.77 -9.97
C GLN A 54 -2.90 -1.19 -10.52
N LEU A 55 -3.97 -0.46 -10.16
CA LEU A 55 -5.32 -0.73 -10.65
C LEU A 55 -5.49 -0.39 -12.14
N THR A 56 -4.75 0.60 -12.64
CA THR A 56 -4.71 0.89 -14.09
C THR A 56 -3.99 -0.22 -14.84
N ALA A 57 -2.83 -0.66 -14.35
CA ALA A 57 -2.06 -1.74 -14.94
C ALA A 57 -2.88 -3.04 -15.01
N SER A 58 -3.60 -3.41 -13.94
CA SER A 58 -4.44 -4.61 -13.93
C SER A 58 -5.65 -4.50 -14.89
N ALA A 59 -6.22 -3.31 -15.08
CA ALA A 59 -7.28 -3.07 -16.05
C ALA A 59 -6.78 -3.09 -17.51
N VAL A 60 -5.55 -2.64 -17.76
CA VAL A 60 -4.95 -2.53 -19.10
C VAL A 60 -4.32 -3.85 -19.57
N GLN A 61 -3.75 -4.65 -18.66
CA GLN A 61 -2.99 -5.87 -19.01
C GLN A 61 -3.76 -6.89 -19.88
N PRO A 62 -5.07 -7.18 -19.67
CA PRO A 62 -5.81 -8.12 -20.52
C PRO A 62 -5.95 -7.62 -21.95
N LEU A 63 -6.08 -6.31 -22.15
CA LEU A 63 -6.19 -5.69 -23.48
C LEU A 63 -4.89 -5.83 -24.27
N ILE A 64 -3.74 -5.66 -23.60
CA ILE A 64 -2.41 -5.88 -24.19
C ILE A 64 -2.27 -7.34 -24.66
N ALA A 65 -2.63 -8.29 -23.80
CA ALA A 65 -2.51 -9.71 -24.12
C ALA A 65 -3.38 -10.12 -25.33
N ASP A 66 -4.65 -9.72 -25.34
CA ASP A 66 -5.61 -10.00 -26.41
C ASP A 66 -5.17 -9.41 -27.76
N TRP A 67 -4.71 -8.15 -27.79
CA TRP A 67 -4.26 -7.53 -29.04
C TRP A 67 -2.89 -8.01 -29.50
N SER A 68 -1.98 -8.39 -28.60
CA SER A 68 -0.69 -9.00 -28.99
C SER A 68 -0.92 -10.30 -29.75
N GLN A 69 -1.80 -11.17 -29.23
CA GLN A 69 -2.14 -12.43 -29.90
C GLN A 69 -2.78 -12.17 -31.28
N LYS A 70 -3.81 -11.31 -31.34
CA LYS A 70 -4.52 -11.00 -32.59
C LYS A 70 -3.61 -10.39 -33.66
N LEU A 71 -2.66 -9.56 -33.26
CA LEU A 71 -1.67 -8.97 -34.16
C LEU A 71 -0.80 -10.06 -34.79
N ASP A 72 -0.24 -10.96 -33.97
CA ASP A 72 0.69 -11.99 -34.44
C ASP A 72 -0.03 -13.03 -35.33
N GLU A 73 -1.31 -13.30 -35.08
CA GLU A 73 -2.18 -14.15 -35.92
C GLU A 73 -2.65 -13.48 -37.22
N SER A 74 -3.00 -12.18 -37.19
CA SER A 74 -3.76 -11.53 -38.26
C SER A 74 -2.99 -10.50 -39.09
N VAL A 75 -1.80 -10.07 -38.68
CA VAL A 75 -1.04 -8.99 -39.35
C VAL A 75 0.26 -9.51 -39.96
N PRO A 76 0.45 -9.37 -41.30
CA PRO A 76 1.69 -9.77 -41.97
C PRO A 76 2.94 -9.09 -41.36
N PRO A 77 4.07 -9.81 -41.21
CA PRO A 77 5.27 -9.29 -40.51
C PRO A 77 5.72 -7.89 -40.96
N ALA A 78 5.70 -7.62 -42.26
CA ALA A 78 6.08 -6.33 -42.84
C ALA A 78 5.20 -5.14 -42.39
N LYS A 79 3.99 -5.40 -41.87
CA LYS A 79 3.06 -4.38 -41.34
C LYS A 79 2.98 -4.36 -39.81
N GLN A 80 3.49 -5.38 -39.12
CA GLN A 80 3.33 -5.50 -37.67
C GLN A 80 3.89 -4.30 -36.90
N LYS A 81 5.01 -3.70 -37.34
CA LYS A 81 5.56 -2.51 -36.66
C LYS A 81 4.60 -1.30 -36.72
N ASP A 82 4.13 -0.94 -37.92
CA ASP A 82 3.21 0.20 -38.09
C ASP A 82 1.88 -0.01 -37.32
N VAL A 83 1.40 -1.25 -37.25
CA VAL A 83 0.20 -1.58 -36.47
C VAL A 83 0.48 -1.55 -34.96
N ARG A 84 1.63 -2.06 -34.47
CA ARG A 84 2.05 -1.92 -33.06
C ARG A 84 2.16 -0.46 -32.66
N ASP A 85 2.88 0.36 -33.43
CA ASP A 85 3.09 1.78 -33.15
C ASP A 85 1.75 2.58 -33.06
N LYS A 86 0.70 2.14 -33.78
CA LYS A 86 -0.66 2.70 -33.71
C LYS A 86 -1.46 2.17 -32.51
N LEU A 87 -1.39 0.87 -32.24
CA LEU A 87 -2.02 0.27 -31.06
C LEU A 87 -1.43 0.85 -29.77
N ASP A 88 -0.13 1.09 -29.70
CA ASP A 88 0.54 1.72 -28.55
C ASP A 88 0.04 3.15 -28.27
N GLN A 89 -0.30 3.91 -29.32
CA GLN A 89 -0.89 5.25 -29.18
C GLN A 89 -2.31 5.21 -28.61
N GLU A 90 -3.15 4.29 -29.07
CA GLU A 90 -4.50 4.10 -28.52
C GLU A 90 -4.46 3.52 -27.10
N LEU A 91 -3.56 2.57 -26.85
CA LEU A 91 -3.30 2.00 -25.53
C LEU A 91 -2.86 3.08 -24.53
N LYS A 92 -1.99 4.01 -24.94
CA LYS A 92 -1.57 5.16 -24.13
C LYS A 92 -2.75 6.07 -23.78
N LYS A 93 -3.59 6.45 -24.75
CA LYS A 93 -4.81 7.25 -24.50
C LYS A 93 -5.77 6.54 -23.55
N PHE A 94 -6.01 5.23 -23.77
CA PHE A 94 -6.87 4.42 -22.94
C PHE A 94 -6.33 4.31 -21.50
N SER A 95 -5.03 4.05 -21.33
CA SER A 95 -4.37 3.97 -20.04
C SER A 95 -4.41 5.30 -19.29
N GLU A 96 -4.17 6.43 -19.96
CA GLU A 96 -4.24 7.77 -19.33
C GLU A 96 -5.67 8.14 -18.90
N SER A 97 -6.68 7.79 -19.71
CA SER A 97 -8.09 8.00 -19.37
C SER A 97 -8.54 7.10 -18.21
N THR A 98 -8.09 5.84 -18.22
CA THR A 98 -8.36 4.86 -17.16
C THR A 98 -7.71 5.28 -15.86
N PHE A 99 -6.43 5.69 -15.89
CA PHE A 99 -5.71 6.22 -14.75
C PHE A 99 -6.43 7.41 -14.11
N LYS A 100 -6.80 8.44 -14.88
CA LYS A 100 -7.54 9.61 -14.34
C LYS A 100 -8.87 9.21 -13.70
N THR A 101 -9.56 8.23 -14.27
CA THR A 101 -10.82 7.70 -13.73
C THR A 101 -10.59 6.99 -12.40
N ILE A 102 -9.58 6.11 -12.34
CA ILE A 102 -9.23 5.34 -11.15
C ILE A 102 -8.68 6.25 -10.05
N GLN A 103 -7.70 7.11 -10.34
CA GLN A 103 -7.11 8.08 -9.40
C GLN A 103 -8.20 8.96 -8.75
N GLY A 104 -9.17 9.42 -9.55
CA GLY A 104 -10.32 10.18 -9.06
C GLY A 104 -11.24 9.39 -8.10
N GLN A 105 -11.29 8.06 -8.21
CA GLN A 105 -12.00 7.20 -7.26
C GLN A 105 -11.14 6.85 -6.04
N THR A 106 -9.83 6.59 -6.22
CA THR A 106 -8.90 6.34 -5.12
C THR A 106 -8.86 7.51 -4.12
N SER A 107 -8.85 8.75 -4.64
CA SER A 107 -8.93 9.96 -3.80
C SER A 107 -10.25 10.07 -3.03
N LYS A 108 -11.39 9.76 -3.66
CA LYS A 108 -12.73 9.86 -3.04
C LYS A 108 -13.07 8.71 -2.08
N GLY A 109 -12.59 7.50 -2.38
CA GLY A 109 -12.92 6.29 -1.63
C GLY A 109 -12.16 6.14 -0.31
N ALA A 110 -10.99 6.78 -0.18
CA ALA A 110 -10.09 6.58 0.96
C ALA A 110 -10.76 6.89 2.31
N GLU A 111 -11.42 8.04 2.46
CA GLU A 111 -12.05 8.41 3.74
C GLU A 111 -13.22 7.47 4.09
N ALA A 112 -14.08 7.16 3.11
CA ALA A 112 -15.23 6.27 3.30
C ALA A 112 -14.82 4.82 3.64
N ALA A 113 -13.71 4.34 3.10
CA ALA A 113 -13.20 2.99 3.36
C ALA A 113 -12.38 2.90 4.65
N LEU A 114 -11.49 3.87 4.91
CA LEU A 114 -10.49 3.78 5.97
C LEU A 114 -10.99 4.29 7.33
N VAL A 115 -11.78 5.37 7.36
CA VAL A 115 -12.23 5.97 8.63
C VAL A 115 -13.04 5.01 9.50
N PRO A 116 -13.98 4.18 8.97
CA PRO A 116 -14.66 3.18 9.78
C PRO A 116 -13.69 2.15 10.39
N ILE A 117 -12.72 1.68 9.61
CA ILE A 117 -11.71 0.70 10.04
C ILE A 117 -10.84 1.30 11.16
N PHE A 118 -10.34 2.52 10.99
CA PHE A 118 -9.52 3.20 11.99
C PHE A 118 -10.33 3.53 13.26
N MET A 119 -11.59 3.91 13.14
CA MET A 119 -12.49 4.15 14.27
C MET A 119 -12.80 2.87 15.06
N GLU A 120 -12.87 1.71 14.40
CA GLU A 120 -13.11 0.42 15.05
C GLU A 120 -11.83 -0.18 15.67
N LYS A 121 -10.70 -0.15 14.94
CA LYS A 121 -9.50 -0.94 15.26
C LYS A 121 -8.43 -0.21 16.06
N LEU A 122 -8.42 1.12 16.09
CA LEU A 122 -7.40 1.93 16.79
C LEU A 122 -8.04 2.72 17.93
N SER A 123 -7.30 2.97 19.01
CA SER A 123 -7.65 3.95 20.04
C SER A 123 -7.30 5.38 19.60
N GLU A 124 -7.75 6.39 20.35
CA GLU A 124 -7.41 7.79 20.08
C GLU A 124 -5.89 8.05 20.22
N ASP A 125 -5.24 7.41 21.19
CA ASP A 125 -3.82 7.61 21.45
C ASP A 125 -2.92 6.84 20.47
N GLU A 126 -3.36 5.68 19.98
CA GLU A 126 -2.72 5.01 18.84
C GLU A 126 -2.82 5.86 17.57
N LEU A 127 -3.99 6.44 17.27
CA LEU A 127 -4.15 7.36 16.13
C LEU A 127 -3.20 8.56 16.24
N LYS A 128 -3.13 9.23 17.40
CA LYS A 128 -2.16 10.33 17.65
C LYS A 128 -0.72 9.87 17.42
N THR A 129 -0.36 8.70 17.95
CA THR A 129 1.00 8.15 17.87
C THR A 129 1.40 7.85 16.43
N ILE A 130 0.51 7.20 15.66
CA ILE A 130 0.73 6.88 14.24
C ILE A 130 0.86 8.18 13.42
N ILE A 131 -0.04 9.14 13.60
CA ILE A 131 0.00 10.42 12.89
C ILE A 131 1.29 11.19 13.21
N ALA A 132 1.66 11.29 14.49
CA ALA A 132 2.88 11.97 14.92
C ALA A 132 4.15 11.30 14.37
N TYR A 133 4.15 9.97 14.22
CA TYR A 133 5.23 9.24 13.56
C TYR A 133 5.27 9.54 12.05
N LEU A 134 4.15 9.45 11.34
CA LEU A 134 4.08 9.65 9.89
C LEU A 134 4.41 11.10 9.47
N GLU A 135 4.07 12.08 10.30
CA GLU A 135 4.40 13.50 10.07
C GLU A 135 5.80 13.89 10.59
N SER A 136 6.52 12.97 11.25
CA SER A 136 7.82 13.27 11.85
C SER A 136 8.90 13.54 10.79
N PRO A 137 9.63 14.67 10.87
CA PRO A 137 10.80 14.90 10.02
C PRO A 137 11.87 13.81 10.16
N ALA A 138 11.94 13.14 11.32
CA ALA A 138 12.86 12.02 11.54
C ALA A 138 12.42 10.76 10.78
N ALA A 139 11.10 10.48 10.70
CA ALA A 139 10.57 9.36 9.92
C ALA A 139 10.75 9.59 8.42
N ALA A 140 10.43 10.80 7.93
CA ALA A 140 10.67 11.19 6.54
C ALA A 140 12.16 11.09 6.16
N LYS A 141 13.06 11.56 7.04
CA LYS A 141 14.51 11.41 6.85
C LYS A 141 14.91 9.93 6.82
N PHE A 142 14.42 9.10 7.73
CA PHE A 142 14.72 7.67 7.77
C PHE A 142 14.28 6.94 6.48
N GLN A 143 13.08 7.25 5.96
CA GLN A 143 12.60 6.72 4.68
C GLN A 143 13.51 7.14 3.52
N SER A 144 13.92 8.42 3.46
CA SER A 144 14.82 8.92 2.40
C SER A 144 16.20 8.25 2.37
N LEU A 145 16.66 7.72 3.51
CA LEU A 145 17.94 6.99 3.63
C LEU A 145 17.86 5.52 3.17
N GLY A 146 16.66 5.00 2.89
CA GLY A 146 16.43 3.60 2.53
C GLY A 146 17.27 3.08 1.35
N PRO A 147 17.33 3.80 0.21
CA PRO A 147 18.14 3.39 -0.94
C PRO A 147 19.64 3.31 -0.61
N ASP A 148 20.19 4.31 0.07
CA ASP A 148 21.61 4.36 0.44
C ASP A 148 21.98 3.24 1.43
N ALA A 149 21.14 3.02 2.44
CA ALA A 149 21.31 1.94 3.41
C ALA A 149 21.27 0.55 2.73
N THR A 150 20.31 0.35 1.82
CA THR A 150 20.17 -0.89 1.04
C THR A 150 21.38 -1.11 0.12
N ASN A 151 21.84 -0.08 -0.58
CA ASN A 151 23.02 -0.14 -1.44
C ASN A 151 24.30 -0.47 -0.64
N ALA A 152 24.50 0.16 0.51
CA ALA A 152 25.62 -0.12 1.40
C ALA A 152 25.60 -1.56 1.95
N TRP A 153 24.41 -2.05 2.34
CA TRP A 153 24.23 -3.42 2.82
C TRP A 153 24.45 -4.45 1.70
N ALA A 154 23.84 -4.25 0.53
CA ALA A 154 24.00 -5.11 -0.64
C ALA A 154 25.48 -5.21 -1.06
N LYS A 155 26.21 -4.08 -1.08
CA LYS A 155 27.65 -4.08 -1.35
C LYS A 155 28.42 -4.96 -0.35
N LYS A 156 28.12 -4.88 0.94
CA LYS A 156 28.76 -5.72 1.96
C LYS A 156 28.45 -7.21 1.77
N VAL A 157 27.21 -7.56 1.44
CA VAL A 157 26.83 -8.95 1.11
C VAL A 157 27.62 -9.45 -0.10
N ILE A 158 27.61 -8.70 -1.22
CA ILE A 158 28.33 -9.06 -2.45
C ILE A 158 29.83 -9.23 -2.17
N ASP A 159 30.46 -8.29 -1.47
CA ASP A 159 31.89 -8.35 -1.17
C ASP A 159 32.26 -9.56 -0.28
N ALA A 160 31.38 -9.95 0.65
CA ALA A 160 31.56 -11.14 1.49
C ALA A 160 31.30 -12.47 0.74
N THR A 161 30.33 -12.53 -0.17
CA THR A 161 29.95 -13.78 -0.86
C THR A 161 30.74 -14.05 -2.15
N ARG A 162 31.34 -13.01 -2.77
CA ARG A 162 32.07 -13.11 -4.06
C ARG A 162 33.07 -14.29 -4.12
N PRO A 163 33.91 -14.57 -3.11
CA PRO A 163 34.87 -15.69 -3.18
C PRO A 163 34.17 -17.05 -3.24
N SER A 164 33.15 -17.27 -2.41
CA SER A 164 32.41 -18.54 -2.36
C SER A 164 31.56 -18.77 -3.62
N VAL A 165 30.93 -17.71 -4.14
CA VAL A 165 30.18 -17.79 -5.41
C VAL A 165 31.13 -18.11 -6.57
N LYS A 166 32.31 -17.51 -6.62
CA LYS A 166 33.33 -17.86 -7.64
C LYS A 166 33.77 -19.32 -7.53
N SER A 167 34.09 -19.80 -6.32
CA SER A 167 34.47 -21.20 -6.09
C SER A 167 33.38 -22.19 -6.53
N GLY A 168 32.11 -21.87 -6.24
CA GLY A 168 30.96 -22.64 -6.71
C GLY A 168 30.83 -22.66 -8.24
N ALA A 169 31.03 -21.51 -8.91
CA ALA A 169 30.99 -21.41 -10.36
C ALA A 169 32.15 -22.18 -11.03
N ASP A 170 33.37 -22.08 -10.51
CA ASP A 170 34.53 -22.84 -10.99
C ASP A 170 34.29 -24.36 -10.84
N SER A 171 33.70 -24.78 -9.71
CA SER A 171 33.31 -26.18 -9.45
C SER A 171 32.23 -26.68 -10.42
N PHE A 172 31.20 -25.86 -10.67
CA PHE A 172 30.15 -26.16 -11.65
C PHE A 172 30.71 -26.31 -13.07
N ASN A 173 31.56 -25.38 -13.50
CA ASN A 173 32.21 -25.42 -14.82
C ASN A 173 33.03 -26.71 -15.00
N ALA A 174 33.78 -27.12 -13.97
CA ALA A 174 34.53 -28.37 -14.00
C ALA A 174 33.62 -29.62 -14.05
N ALA A 175 32.42 -29.59 -13.45
CA ALA A 175 31.45 -30.68 -13.58
C ALA A 175 30.81 -30.70 -14.98
N ALA A 176 30.36 -29.55 -15.48
CA ALA A 176 29.76 -29.40 -16.81
C ALA A 176 30.71 -29.85 -17.93
N ALA A 177 31.98 -29.45 -17.88
CA ALA A 177 32.99 -29.86 -18.85
C ALA A 177 33.18 -31.39 -18.91
N ARG A 178 33.15 -32.08 -17.76
CA ARG A 178 33.22 -33.56 -17.70
C ARG A 178 31.99 -34.21 -18.33
N ILE A 179 30.78 -33.70 -18.05
CA ILE A 179 29.52 -34.23 -18.59
C ILE A 179 29.46 -34.09 -20.12
N VAL A 180 29.80 -32.90 -20.64
CA VAL A 180 29.83 -32.63 -22.09
C VAL A 180 30.93 -33.46 -22.77
N GLY A 181 32.13 -33.54 -22.18
CA GLY A 181 33.24 -34.35 -22.70
C GLY A 181 32.93 -35.85 -22.76
N ALA A 182 32.29 -36.39 -21.71
CA ALA A 182 31.84 -37.79 -21.69
C ALA A 182 30.78 -38.08 -22.77
N SER A 183 29.93 -37.10 -23.08
CA SER A 183 28.91 -37.20 -24.13
C SER A 183 29.52 -37.15 -25.55
N GLY A 184 30.65 -36.45 -25.73
CA GLY A 184 31.38 -36.39 -27.01
C GLY A 184 32.19 -37.66 -27.34
N GLY A 185 32.73 -38.34 -26.32
CA GLY A 185 33.56 -39.53 -26.50
C GLY A 185 32.83 -40.78 -27.02
N ALA A 186 31.50 -40.82 -26.91
CA ALA A 186 30.70 -41.99 -27.28
C ALA A 186 30.48 -42.15 -28.81
N ASN A 187 30.72 -41.12 -29.62
CA ASN A 187 30.39 -41.12 -31.05
C ASN A 187 31.63 -41.35 -31.97
N GLY A 188 32.77 -41.72 -31.39
CA GLY A 188 34.09 -41.79 -32.07
C GLY A 188 34.62 -43.19 -32.37
N LYS A 189 33.76 -44.22 -32.46
CA LYS A 189 34.14 -45.57 -32.92
C LYS A 189 33.17 -46.11 -33.98
N LYS A 190 33.51 -45.86 -35.24
CA LYS A 190 33.16 -46.66 -36.41
C LYS A 190 34.38 -46.72 -37.33
#